data_AF-A0A961JCZ6-F1
#
_entry.id   AF-A0A961JCZ6-F1
#
_cell.length_a   1.000
_cell.length_b   1.000
_cell.length_c   1.000
_cell.angle_alpha   90.00
_cell.angle_beta   90.00
_cell.angle_gamma   90.00
#
_symmetry.space_group_name_H-M   'P 1'
#
loop_
_entity.id
_entity.type
_entity.pdbx_description
1 polymer ?
#
loop_
_entity_poly.entity_id
_entity_poly.type
_entity_poly.pdbx_seq_one_letter_code
_entity_poly.pdbx_strand_id
1 'polypeptide(L)'
;MPTRWMQIKGDPSIRAQLFDQTRAESVFDAAIAQIHDTVLALLTRKGVFHTKIHYSSSQLTLWFASDPFTYEKFVREEVLEPGFLDRFPDADYAGREALIDEGQTGRVLAEFRRLRLTDETLYLRNGAINRINGMINMSFSCDGTQYIDHRSFFAQLDKFG
;
A
#
# COMPACT_ATOMS: atom_id res chain seq x y z
N MET A 1 -10.20 -18.27 0.23
CA MET A 1 -9.66 -17.84 1.55
C MET A 1 -10.81 -17.41 2.45
N PRO A 2 -10.79 -17.68 3.77
CA PRO A 2 -11.81 -17.17 4.70
C PRO A 2 -11.73 -15.64 4.82
N THR A 3 -12.86 -14.99 5.14
CA THR A 3 -12.88 -13.55 5.46
C THR A 3 -12.10 -13.34 6.75
N ARG A 4 -11.14 -12.41 6.75
CA ARG A 4 -10.28 -12.16 7.90
C ARG A 4 -10.05 -10.67 8.04
N TRP A 5 -10.45 -10.14 9.19
CA TRP A 5 -10.06 -8.83 9.68
C TRP A 5 -9.31 -9.03 10.99
N MET A 6 -8.09 -8.53 11.05
CA MET A 6 -7.29 -8.48 12.26
C MET A 6 -6.77 -7.07 12.50
N GLN A 7 -6.94 -6.57 13.72
CA GLN A 7 -6.35 -5.32 14.17
C GLN A 7 -5.29 -5.60 15.21
N ILE A 8 -4.10 -5.03 15.01
CA ILE A 8 -3.00 -5.07 15.95
C ILE A 8 -2.86 -3.66 16.55
N LYS A 9 -2.87 -3.58 17.88
CA LYS A 9 -2.63 -2.33 18.59
C LYS A 9 -1.13 -2.03 18.57
N GLY A 10 -0.79 -0.78 18.28
CA GLY A 10 0.59 -0.29 18.32
C GLY A 10 1.13 -0.14 19.74
N ASP A 11 2.41 0.16 19.80
CA ASP A 11 3.15 0.41 21.03
C ASP A 11 2.45 1.49 21.88
N PRO A 12 2.19 1.23 23.18
CA PRO A 12 1.55 2.20 24.06
C PRO A 12 2.27 3.55 24.15
N SER A 13 3.60 3.57 24.08
CA SER A 13 4.40 4.80 24.16
C SER A 13 4.21 5.71 22.95
N ILE A 14 4.11 5.13 21.74
CA ILE A 14 3.84 5.88 20.51
C ILE A 14 2.39 6.38 20.51
N ARG A 15 1.44 5.55 20.93
CA ARG A 15 0.01 5.93 21.02
C ARG A 15 -0.25 7.06 22.01
N ALA A 16 0.48 7.10 23.12
CA ALA A 16 0.37 8.17 24.10
C ALA A 16 0.74 9.55 23.52
N GLN A 17 1.62 9.57 22.51
CA GLN A 17 2.09 10.78 21.83
C GLN A 17 1.34 11.08 20.53
N LEU A 18 0.23 10.40 20.24
CA LEU A 18 -0.50 10.58 18.98
C LEU A 18 -0.95 12.03 18.77
N PHE A 19 -1.40 12.69 19.83
CA PHE A 19 -1.90 14.08 19.76
C PHE A 19 -0.79 15.14 19.85
N ASP A 20 0.45 14.72 20.08
CA ASP A 20 1.62 15.60 20.14
C ASP A 20 2.36 15.69 18.80
N GLN A 21 1.89 14.95 17.79
CA GLN A 21 2.51 14.87 16.47
C GLN A 21 1.52 15.31 15.39
N THR A 22 2.08 15.88 14.32
CA THR A 22 1.36 16.20 13.08
C THR A 22 2.08 15.55 11.92
N ARG A 23 1.36 15.24 10.83
CA ARG A 23 1.94 14.65 9.63
C ARG A 23 2.98 15.61 9.06
N ALA A 24 4.17 15.09 8.84
CA ALA A 24 5.16 15.74 7.98
C ALA A 24 4.89 15.33 6.53
N GLU A 25 4.81 16.31 5.64
CA GLU A 25 4.70 16.08 4.20
C GLU A 25 5.97 15.40 3.69
N SER A 26 5.78 14.33 2.92
CA SER A 26 6.84 13.52 2.31
C SER A 26 6.90 13.74 0.79
N VAL A 27 7.97 13.27 0.15
CA VAL A 27 8.09 13.30 -1.32
C VAL A 27 6.93 12.55 -1.99
N PHE A 28 6.52 11.42 -1.40
CA PHE A 28 5.37 10.66 -1.89
C PHE A 28 4.03 11.39 -1.71
N ASP A 29 3.90 12.31 -0.76
CA ASP A 29 2.66 13.08 -0.61
C ASP A 29 2.51 14.08 -1.77
N ALA A 30 3.58 14.81 -2.09
CA ALA A 30 3.60 15.76 -3.20
C ALA A 30 3.36 15.08 -4.57
N ALA A 31 3.82 13.84 -4.73
CA ALA A 31 3.70 13.05 -5.96
C ALA A 31 2.67 11.91 -5.87
N ILE A 32 1.72 11.96 -4.92
CA ILE A 32 0.91 10.77 -4.56
C ILE A 32 0.14 10.16 -5.74
N ALA A 33 -0.35 11.00 -6.65
CA ALA A 33 -1.05 10.53 -7.85
C ALA A 33 -0.12 9.72 -8.76
N GLN A 34 1.07 10.25 -9.06
CA GLN A 34 2.08 9.56 -9.86
C GLN A 34 2.55 8.27 -9.18
N ILE A 35 2.77 8.28 -7.86
CA ILE A 35 3.15 7.08 -7.10
C ILE A 35 2.06 6.02 -7.20
N HIS A 36 0.78 6.40 -7.11
CA HIS A 36 -0.34 5.47 -7.21
C HIS A 36 -0.47 4.90 -8.63
N ASP A 37 -0.28 5.70 -9.67
CA ASP A 37 -0.26 5.23 -11.06
C ASP A 37 0.89 4.23 -11.30
N THR A 38 2.09 4.53 -10.77
CA THR A 38 3.24 3.62 -10.80
C THR A 38 2.92 2.32 -10.06
N VAL A 39 2.34 2.39 -8.86
CA VAL A 39 1.99 1.20 -8.08
C VAL A 39 0.91 0.36 -8.76
N LEU A 40 -0.09 1.00 -9.37
CA LEU A 40 -1.11 0.31 -10.15
C LEU A 40 -0.46 -0.46 -11.30
N ALA A 41 0.39 0.21 -12.08
CA ALA A 41 1.12 -0.41 -13.18
C ALA A 41 2.03 -1.56 -12.73
N LEU A 42 2.75 -1.39 -11.62
CA LEU A 42 3.56 -2.44 -11.03
C LEU A 42 2.72 -3.68 -10.73
N LEU A 43 1.58 -3.46 -10.07
CA LEU A 43 0.69 -4.50 -9.61
C LEU A 43 -0.09 -5.17 -10.74
N THR A 44 -0.41 -4.48 -11.85
CA THR A 44 -1.31 -4.97 -12.91
C THR A 44 -0.60 -5.32 -14.22
N ARG A 45 0.57 -4.73 -14.47
CA ARG A 45 1.29 -4.84 -15.75
C ARG A 45 2.74 -5.30 -15.62
N LYS A 46 3.38 -5.20 -14.44
CA LYS A 46 4.82 -5.51 -14.27
C LYS A 46 5.15 -6.64 -13.28
N GLY A 47 4.22 -7.57 -13.08
CA GLY A 47 4.49 -8.83 -12.36
C GLY A 47 4.66 -8.70 -10.84
N VAL A 48 4.50 -7.50 -10.27
CA VAL A 48 4.44 -7.32 -8.82
C VAL A 48 3.11 -7.89 -8.33
N PHE A 49 3.17 -8.85 -7.41
CA PHE A 49 1.96 -9.44 -6.84
C PHE A 49 1.67 -8.90 -5.43
N HIS A 50 2.71 -8.40 -4.76
CA HIS A 50 2.61 -7.77 -3.46
C HIS A 50 3.50 -6.54 -3.41
N THR A 51 2.97 -5.44 -2.87
CA THR A 51 3.73 -4.22 -2.63
C THR A 51 3.36 -3.60 -1.29
N LYS A 52 4.34 -2.97 -0.65
CA LYS A 52 4.16 -2.07 0.48
C LYS A 52 4.62 -0.67 0.11
N ILE A 53 3.72 0.29 0.21
CA ILE A 53 3.95 1.71 0.04
C ILE A 53 4.21 2.30 1.43
N HIS A 54 5.40 2.85 1.63
CA HIS A 54 5.75 3.55 2.86
C HIS A 54 5.68 5.05 2.56
N TYR A 55 4.53 5.67 2.82
CA TYR A 55 4.30 7.08 2.51
C TYR A 55 5.27 7.96 3.32
N SER A 56 5.34 7.72 4.63
CA SER A 56 6.13 8.56 5.53
C SER A 56 7.63 8.58 5.23
N SER A 57 8.19 7.49 4.72
CA SER A 57 9.61 7.39 4.35
C SER A 57 9.87 7.41 2.84
N SER A 58 8.82 7.62 2.04
CA SER A 58 8.88 7.69 0.57
C SER A 58 9.66 6.53 -0.06
N GLN A 59 9.19 5.31 0.16
CA GLN A 59 9.78 4.11 -0.45
C GLN A 59 8.73 3.06 -0.80
N LEU A 60 9.05 2.19 -1.75
CA LEU A 60 8.31 0.98 -2.09
C LEU A 60 9.08 -0.26 -1.66
N THR A 61 8.35 -1.31 -1.27
CA THR A 61 8.88 -2.66 -1.18
C THR A 61 8.06 -3.55 -2.11
N LEU A 62 8.71 -4.19 -3.06
CA LEU A 62 8.07 -4.96 -4.14
C LEU A 62 8.40 -6.45 -4.00
N TRP A 63 7.41 -7.29 -4.27
CA TRP A 63 7.58 -8.73 -4.45
C TRP A 63 7.05 -9.12 -5.83
N PHE A 64 7.91 -9.74 -6.61
CA PHE A 64 7.60 -10.20 -7.97
C PHE A 64 7.14 -11.66 -7.94
N ALA A 65 6.21 -12.01 -8.83
CA ALA A 65 5.69 -13.37 -8.90
C ALA A 65 6.73 -14.36 -9.47
N SER A 66 7.67 -13.87 -10.27
CA SER A 66 8.79 -14.64 -10.83
C SER A 66 9.83 -15.06 -9.78
N ASP A 67 10.01 -14.26 -8.73
CA ASP A 67 10.89 -14.57 -7.59
C ASP A 67 10.22 -14.11 -6.27
N PRO A 68 9.23 -14.87 -5.76
CA PRO A 68 8.40 -14.43 -4.64
C PRO A 68 9.12 -14.45 -3.28
N PHE A 69 10.32 -15.03 -3.21
CA PHE A 69 11.11 -15.13 -1.99
C PHE A 69 12.09 -13.96 -1.81
N THR A 70 12.26 -13.13 -2.84
CA THR A 70 13.15 -11.97 -2.82
C THR A 70 12.32 -10.70 -2.95
N TYR A 71 12.46 -9.79 -1.99
CA TYR A 71 11.88 -8.46 -2.11
C TYR A 71 12.91 -7.45 -2.58
N GLU A 72 12.44 -6.44 -3.30
CA GLU A 72 13.24 -5.29 -3.71
C GLU A 72 12.72 -4.01 -3.06
N LYS A 73 13.62 -3.08 -2.76
CA LYS A 73 13.29 -1.78 -2.15
C LYS A 73 13.73 -0.66 -3.08
N PHE A 74 12.85 0.31 -3.27
CA PHE A 74 13.09 1.49 -4.09
C PHE A 74 12.74 2.73 -3.27
N VAL A 75 13.68 3.67 -3.18
CA VAL A 75 13.48 4.92 -2.44
C VAL A 75 13.07 6.05 -3.39
N ARG A 76 12.50 7.10 -2.81
CA ARG A 76 11.93 8.30 -3.45
C ARG A 76 12.41 8.61 -4.87
N GLU A 77 13.67 9.01 -5.06
CA GLU A 77 14.14 9.49 -6.36
C GLU A 77 13.95 8.41 -7.44
N GLU A 78 14.30 7.16 -7.14
CA GLU A 78 14.25 6.05 -8.10
C GLU A 78 12.83 5.77 -8.61
N VAL A 79 11.82 5.84 -7.74
CA VAL A 79 10.43 5.50 -8.11
C VAL A 79 9.83 6.55 -9.04
N LEU A 80 10.30 7.79 -8.96
CA LEU A 80 9.84 8.92 -9.75
C LEU A 80 10.66 9.14 -11.04
N GLU A 81 11.73 8.38 -11.24
CA GLU A 81 12.55 8.47 -12.44
C GLU A 81 11.76 8.12 -13.71
N PRO A 82 11.94 8.89 -14.80
CA PRO A 82 11.44 8.51 -16.11
C PRO A 82 11.93 7.12 -16.49
N GLY A 83 11.02 6.25 -16.95
CA GLY A 83 11.35 4.88 -17.33
C GLY A 83 11.51 3.91 -16.16
N PHE A 84 11.17 4.29 -14.92
CA PHE A 84 11.20 3.37 -13.77
C PHE A 84 10.48 2.04 -14.05
N LEU A 85 9.30 2.09 -14.70
CA LEU A 85 8.54 0.89 -15.06
C LEU A 85 9.20 0.03 -16.15
N ASP A 86 10.07 0.61 -16.97
CA ASP A 86 10.74 -0.10 -18.07
C ASP A 86 11.83 -1.06 -17.55
N ARG A 87 12.22 -0.90 -16.28
CA ARG A 87 13.15 -1.78 -15.57
C ARG A 87 12.56 -3.17 -15.31
N PHE A 88 11.24 -3.33 -15.41
CA PHE A 88 10.54 -4.54 -15.00
C PHE A 88 9.91 -5.26 -16.20
N PRO A 89 9.95 -6.61 -16.22
CA PRO A 89 9.29 -7.38 -17.25
C PRO A 89 7.76 -7.20 -17.17
N ASP A 90 7.08 -7.51 -18.27
CA ASP A 90 5.62 -7.56 -18.27
C ASP A 90 5.10 -8.69 -17.35
N ALA A 91 3.88 -8.53 -16.87
CA ALA A 91 3.33 -9.38 -15.83
C ALA A 91 3.23 -10.85 -16.24
N ASP A 92 3.95 -11.71 -15.52
CA ASP A 92 3.67 -13.14 -15.40
C ASP A 92 3.33 -13.44 -13.93
N TYR A 93 2.06 -13.70 -13.64
CA TYR A 93 1.63 -14.10 -12.29
C TYR A 93 1.94 -15.57 -11.98
N ALA A 94 2.81 -16.23 -12.75
CA ALA A 94 3.18 -17.63 -12.62
C ALA A 94 1.94 -18.56 -12.58
N GLY A 95 0.95 -18.26 -13.44
CA GLY A 95 -0.32 -19.00 -13.52
C GLY A 95 -1.27 -18.80 -12.34
N ARG A 96 -1.03 -17.82 -11.45
CA ARG A 96 -1.90 -17.52 -10.30
C ARG A 96 -2.96 -16.48 -10.68
N GLU A 97 -4.19 -16.73 -10.23
CA GLU A 97 -5.28 -15.78 -10.37
C GLU A 97 -5.16 -14.64 -9.34
N ALA A 98 -5.38 -13.41 -9.78
CA ALA A 98 -5.46 -12.24 -8.91
C ALA A 98 -6.86 -12.14 -8.30
N LEU A 99 -6.96 -12.13 -6.98
CA LEU A 99 -8.20 -11.91 -6.22
C LEU A 99 -8.62 -10.44 -6.16
N ILE A 100 -7.71 -9.53 -6.49
CA ILE A 100 -7.97 -8.09 -6.58
C ILE A 100 -7.71 -7.70 -8.03
N ASP A 101 -8.74 -7.31 -8.77
CA ASP A 101 -8.60 -6.87 -10.16
C ASP A 101 -7.97 -5.46 -10.28
N GLU A 102 -7.73 -4.97 -11.50
CA GLU A 102 -7.13 -3.65 -11.72
C GLU A 102 -8.02 -2.50 -11.20
N GLY A 103 -9.32 -2.55 -11.45
CA GLY A 103 -10.26 -1.52 -10.98
C GLY A 103 -10.36 -1.50 -9.46
N GLN A 104 -10.40 -2.68 -8.84
CA GLN A 104 -10.32 -2.86 -7.40
C GLN A 104 -8.99 -2.35 -6.83
N THR A 105 -7.86 -2.60 -7.50
CA THR A 105 -6.56 -2.08 -7.10
C THR A 105 -6.58 -0.55 -7.09
N GLY A 106 -7.13 0.08 -8.13
CA GLY A 106 -7.32 1.54 -8.19
C GLY A 106 -8.18 2.07 -7.03
N ARG A 107 -9.26 1.36 -6.66
CA ARG A 107 -10.10 1.72 -5.51
C ARG A 107 -9.37 1.63 -4.17
N VAL A 108 -8.52 0.61 -3.97
CA VAL A 108 -7.69 0.49 -2.76
C VAL A 108 -6.70 1.66 -2.67
N LEU A 109 -6.06 2.02 -3.80
CA LEU A 109 -5.12 3.15 -3.84
C LEU A 109 -5.83 4.49 -3.57
N ALA A 110 -7.01 4.71 -4.14
CA ALA A 110 -7.81 5.89 -3.86
C ALA A 110 -8.13 6.02 -2.36
N GLU A 111 -8.49 4.90 -1.72
CA GLU A 111 -8.76 4.87 -0.29
C GLU A 111 -7.49 5.09 0.55
N PHE A 112 -6.35 4.53 0.15
CA PHE A 112 -5.07 4.84 0.80
C PHE A 112 -4.73 6.33 0.72
N ARG A 113 -4.99 6.98 -0.43
CA ARG A 113 -4.78 8.42 -0.59
C ARG A 113 -5.67 9.21 0.37
N ARG A 114 -6.95 8.84 0.48
CA ARG A 114 -7.88 9.48 1.42
C ARG A 114 -7.37 9.36 2.86
N LEU A 115 -7.09 8.13 3.32
CA LEU A 115 -6.58 7.86 4.67
C LEU A 115 -5.21 8.51 4.95
N ARG A 116 -4.42 8.80 3.93
CA ARG A 116 -3.12 9.49 4.06
C ARG A 116 -3.27 11.00 4.24
N LEU A 117 -4.22 11.63 3.54
CA LEU A 117 -4.27 13.08 3.35
C LEU A 117 -5.43 13.78 4.07
N THR A 118 -6.41 13.05 4.62
CA THR A 118 -7.60 13.66 5.23
C THR A 118 -7.36 14.20 6.64
N ASP A 119 -6.49 13.57 7.44
CA ASP A 119 -6.24 13.96 8.83
C ASP A 119 -4.74 14.16 9.06
N GLU A 120 -4.36 15.15 9.87
CA GLU A 120 -2.96 15.47 10.15
C GLU A 120 -2.42 14.76 11.41
N THR A 121 -3.29 14.17 12.23
CA THR A 121 -2.96 13.45 13.47
C THR A 121 -3.03 11.93 13.27
N LEU A 122 -4.17 11.40 12.81
CA LEU A 122 -4.43 9.98 12.56
C LEU A 122 -4.45 9.69 11.05
N TYR A 123 -3.29 9.40 10.48
CA TYR A 123 -3.13 9.21 9.05
C TYR A 123 -2.44 7.88 8.71
N LEU A 124 -2.66 7.42 7.48
CA LEU A 124 -1.97 6.25 6.94
C LEU A 124 -0.46 6.52 6.81
N ARG A 125 0.37 5.67 7.42
CA ARG A 125 1.83 5.69 7.26
C ARG A 125 2.29 4.71 6.19
N ASN A 126 1.69 3.53 6.19
CA ASN A 126 2.01 2.47 5.24
C ASN A 126 0.75 1.79 4.73
N GLY A 127 0.66 1.57 3.43
CA GLY A 127 -0.36 0.73 2.80
C GLY A 127 0.29 -0.45 2.09
N ALA A 128 -0.35 -1.62 2.09
CA ALA A 128 0.12 -2.77 1.33
C ALA A 128 -1.03 -3.49 0.65
N ILE A 129 -0.78 -3.99 -0.57
CA ILE A 129 -1.74 -4.74 -1.38
C ILE A 129 -1.06 -6.05 -1.78
N ASN A 130 -1.73 -7.17 -1.59
CA ASN A 130 -1.34 -8.46 -2.15
C ASN A 130 -2.48 -8.98 -3.03
N ARG A 131 -2.26 -8.99 -4.35
CA ARG A 131 -3.28 -9.36 -5.33
C ARG A 131 -3.58 -10.87 -5.35
N ILE A 132 -2.67 -11.71 -4.87
CA ILE A 132 -2.81 -13.18 -4.95
C ILE A 132 -3.56 -13.75 -3.75
N ASN A 133 -3.26 -13.28 -2.53
CA ASN A 133 -4.01 -13.70 -1.34
C ASN A 133 -5.15 -12.72 -0.98
N GLY A 134 -5.23 -11.59 -1.67
CA GLY A 134 -6.27 -10.59 -1.47
C GLY A 134 -6.15 -9.84 -0.14
N MET A 135 -4.98 -9.85 0.51
CA MET A 135 -4.76 -9.13 1.76
C MET A 135 -4.40 -7.66 1.50
N ILE A 136 -5.02 -6.79 2.28
CA ILE A 136 -4.75 -5.35 2.32
C ILE A 136 -4.29 -5.02 3.73
N ASN A 137 -3.17 -4.31 3.86
CA ASN A 137 -2.62 -3.93 5.16
C ASN A 137 -2.51 -2.41 5.25
N MET A 138 -2.88 -1.85 6.41
CA MET A 138 -2.86 -0.41 6.66
C MET A 138 -2.25 -0.16 8.04
N SER A 139 -1.13 0.56 8.10
CA SER A 139 -0.50 1.00 9.36
C SER A 139 -0.64 2.51 9.50
N PHE A 140 -1.07 2.97 10.67
CA PHE A 140 -1.41 4.36 10.95
C PHE A 140 -0.38 5.05 11.86
N SER A 141 -0.47 6.38 11.99
CA SER A 141 0.39 7.20 12.87
C SER A 141 0.33 6.80 14.34
N CYS A 142 -0.79 6.27 14.80
CA CYS A 142 -0.94 5.70 16.15
C CYS A 142 -0.26 4.34 16.35
N ASP A 143 0.58 3.90 15.40
CA ASP A 143 1.23 2.59 15.38
C ASP A 143 0.25 1.39 15.32
N GLY A 144 -1.05 1.66 15.15
CA GLY A 144 -2.06 0.63 14.89
C GLY A 144 -1.93 0.09 13.46
N THR A 145 -2.08 -1.23 13.31
CA THR A 145 -2.09 -1.88 11.99
C THR A 145 -3.35 -2.72 11.79
N GLN A 146 -3.96 -2.60 10.62
CA GLN A 146 -5.07 -3.43 10.18
C GLN A 146 -4.62 -4.36 9.06
N TYR A 147 -5.05 -5.62 9.14
CA TYR A 147 -4.93 -6.64 8.10
C TYR A 147 -6.34 -7.08 7.72
N ILE A 148 -6.73 -6.86 6.47
CA ILE A 148 -8.10 -7.08 6.02
C ILE A 148 -8.12 -7.77 4.66
N ASP A 149 -8.96 -8.79 4.50
CA ASP A 149 -9.18 -9.40 3.18
C ASP A 149 -10.02 -8.50 2.28
N HIS A 150 -9.73 -8.52 0.97
CA HIS A 150 -10.33 -7.65 -0.04
C HIS A 150 -11.86 -7.60 0.01
N ARG A 151 -12.56 -8.72 0.28
CA ARG A 151 -14.04 -8.72 0.37
C ARG A 151 -14.52 -7.87 1.55
N SER A 152 -13.90 -8.08 2.72
CA SER A 152 -14.21 -7.30 3.93
C SER A 152 -13.85 -5.82 3.74
N PHE A 153 -12.72 -5.55 3.08
CA PHE A 153 -12.30 -4.18 2.75
C PHE A 153 -13.33 -3.48 1.88
N PHE A 154 -13.73 -4.08 0.75
CA PHE A 154 -14.69 -3.47 -0.16
C PHE A 154 -16.11 -3.36 0.42
N ALA A 155 -16.51 -4.27 1.32
CA ALA A 155 -17.77 -4.16 2.04
C ALA A 155 -17.81 -2.96 3.01
N GLN A 156 -16.65 -2.36 3.31
CA GLN A 156 -16.48 -1.29 4.29
C GLN A 156 -15.75 -0.07 3.71
N LEU A 157 -15.60 0.00 2.38
CA LEU A 157 -14.67 0.92 1.69
C LEU A 157 -14.86 2.41 2.05
N ASP A 158 -16.03 2.80 2.53
CA ASP A 158 -16.34 4.19 2.89
C ASP A 158 -16.50 4.41 4.41
N LYS A 159 -16.17 3.41 5.23
CA LYS A 159 -16.37 3.43 6.69
C LYS A 159 -15.07 3.51 7.50
N PHE A 160 -13.93 3.60 6.83
CA PHE A 160 -12.64 3.76 7.49
C PHE A 160 -12.45 5.24 7.89
N GLY A 161 -12.96 5.65 9.05
CA GLY A 161 -12.87 7.05 9.51
C GLY A 161 -13.63 7.23 10.80
#